data_AF-A0A2T4ZAN2-F1
#
_entry.id   AF-A0A2T4ZAN2-F1
#
_cell.length_a   1.000
_cell.length_b   1.000
_cell.length_c   1.000
_cell.angle_alpha   90.00
_cell.angle_beta   90.00
_cell.angle_gamma   90.00
#
_symmetry.space_group_name_H-M   'P 1'
#
loop_
_entity.id
_entity.type
_entity.pdbx_description
1 polymer ?
#
loop_
_entity_poly.entity_id
_entity_poly.type
_entity_poly.pdbx_seq_one_letter_code
_entity_poly.pdbx_strand_id
1 'polypeptide(L)' 'MADLDIQENNAGGNQVNATDLKSLEQELEKMRQVLHQQVGGNVSALSHAAVLPISRRLDYLLNRYYELKQKQSF' A
#
# COMPACT_ATOMS: atom_id res chain seq x y z
N MET A 1 40.00 15.43 -25.53
CA MET A 1 38.76 16.21 -25.72
C MET A 1 37.75 15.23 -26.28
N ALA A 2 36.94 14.68 -25.39
CA ALA A 2 35.53 15.07 -25.17
C ALA A 2 34.64 14.10 -25.97
N ASP A 3 33.61 13.43 -25.47
CA ASP A 3 32.96 13.47 -24.16
C ASP A 3 32.31 12.09 -23.92
N LEU A 4 32.23 11.71 -22.65
CA LEU A 4 31.51 10.54 -22.16
C LEU A 4 30.01 10.88 -22.09
N ASP A 5 29.21 10.43 -23.05
CA ASP A 5 27.74 10.38 -22.87
C ASP A 5 27.34 9.02 -22.28
N ILE A 6 27.62 8.86 -20.98
CA ILE A 6 26.91 7.89 -20.16
C ILE A 6 25.59 8.56 -19.77
N GLN A 7 24.55 8.37 -20.59
CA GLN A 7 23.18 8.70 -20.21
C GLN A 7 22.77 7.81 -19.03
N GLU A 8 22.73 8.41 -17.85
CA GLU A 8 22.18 7.84 -16.63
C GLU A 8 20.74 7.36 -16.85
N ASN A 9 20.54 6.05 -16.82
CA ASN A 9 19.23 5.43 -16.68
C ASN A 9 18.71 5.56 -15.23
N ASN A 10 18.47 6.78 -14.76
CA ASN A 10 18.00 7.07 -13.39
C ASN A 10 16.50 7.48 -13.32
N ALA A 11 15.68 7.13 -14.32
CA ALA A 11 14.25 7.46 -14.32
C ALA A 11 13.30 6.26 -14.07
N GLY A 12 13.81 5.02 -14.10
CA GLY A 12 12.97 3.81 -14.06
C GLY A 12 12.44 3.42 -12.67
N GLY A 13 13.13 3.79 -11.59
CA GLY A 13 12.75 3.37 -10.23
C GLY A 13 11.53 4.10 -9.67
N ASN A 14 11.35 5.37 -10.02
CA ASN A 14 10.37 6.24 -9.35
C ASN A 14 8.91 6.02 -9.85
N GLN A 15 8.73 5.71 -11.14
CA GLN A 15 7.39 5.51 -11.73
C GLN A 15 6.76 4.18 -11.34
N VAL A 16 7.57 3.12 -11.18
CA VAL A 16 7.10 1.80 -10.72
C VAL A 16 6.63 1.90 -9.27
N ASN A 17 7.42 2.55 -8.41
CA ASN A 17 7.08 2.77 -7.01
C ASN A 17 5.79 3.60 -6.82
N ALA A 18 5.55 4.63 -7.64
CA ALA A 18 4.34 5.44 -7.57
C ALA A 18 3.08 4.66 -7.99
N THR A 19 3.20 3.80 -9.00
CA THR A 19 2.10 2.93 -9.48
C THR A 19 1.76 1.86 -8.44
N ASP A 20 2.79 1.28 -7.81
CA ASP A 20 2.64 0.29 -6.75
C ASP A 20 2.01 0.89 -5.49
N LEU A 21 2.39 2.11 -5.12
CA LEU A 21 1.82 2.81 -3.96
C LEU A 21 0.34 3.12 -4.17
N LYS A 22 -0.03 3.66 -5.34
CA LYS A 22 -1.42 3.96 -5.68
C LYS A 22 -2.30 2.70 -5.68
N SER A 23 -1.76 1.58 -6.18
CA SER A 23 -2.45 0.29 -6.16
C SER A 23 -2.68 -0.20 -4.72
N LEU A 24 -1.69 -0.02 -3.85
CA LEU A 24 -1.79 -0.32 -2.42
C LEU A 24 -2.83 0.54 -1.70
N GLU A 25 -2.89 1.84 -2.00
CA GLU A 25 -3.91 2.75 -1.46
C GLU A 25 -5.32 2.35 -1.87
N GLN A 26 -5.51 1.94 -3.13
CA GLN A 26 -6.80 1.43 -3.62
C GLN A 26 -7.21 0.12 -2.91
N GLU A 27 -6.25 -0.78 -2.68
CA GLU A 27 -6.51 -2.04 -1.98
C GLU A 27 -6.85 -1.79 -0.50
N LEU A 28 -6.16 -0.85 0.16
CA LEU A 28 -6.47 -0.40 1.51
C LEU A 28 -7.89 0.18 1.61
N GLU A 29 -8.27 1.05 0.69
CA GLU A 29 -9.62 1.64 0.64
C GLU A 29 -10.69 0.56 0.48
N LYS A 30 -10.48 -0.39 -0.44
CA LYS A 30 -11.38 -1.53 -0.64
C LYS A 30 -11.52 -2.35 0.64
N MET A 31 -10.41 -2.67 1.30
CA MET A 31 -10.43 -3.44 2.55
C MET A 31 -11.13 -2.68 3.69
N ARG A 32 -10.96 -1.35 3.76
CA ARG A 32 -11.69 -0.49 4.72
C ARG A 32 -13.19 -0.55 4.50
N GLN A 33 -13.64 -0.49 3.25
CA GLN A 33 -15.06 -0.59 2.92
C GLN A 33 -15.65 -1.95 3.28
N VAL A 34 -14.93 -3.04 2.98
CA VAL A 34 -15.34 -4.39 3.36
C VAL A 34 -15.42 -4.53 4.88
N LEU A 35 -14.43 -4.02 5.62
CA LEU A 35 -14.47 -4.02 7.09
C LEU A 35 -15.68 -3.24 7.61
N HIS A 36 -15.93 -2.05 7.08
CA HIS A 36 -17.06 -1.22 7.49
C HIS A 36 -18.41 -1.89 7.23
N GLN A 37 -18.54 -2.58 6.10
CA GLN A 37 -19.73 -3.38 5.78
C GLN A 37 -19.92 -4.58 6.71
N GLN A 38 -18.84 -5.30 7.02
CA GLN A 38 -18.88 -6.47 7.90
C GLN A 38 -19.16 -6.10 9.36
N VAL A 39 -18.66 -4.96 9.82
CA VAL A 39 -18.86 -4.47 11.18
C VAL A 39 -20.18 -3.72 11.32
N GLY A 40 -20.70 -3.14 10.22
CA GLY A 40 -21.99 -2.44 10.20
C GLY A 40 -22.08 -1.26 11.18
N GLY A 41 -20.93 -0.68 11.56
CA GLY A 41 -20.83 0.34 12.62
C GLY A 41 -21.00 -0.20 14.05
N ASN A 42 -21.18 -1.50 14.24
CA ASN A 42 -21.27 -2.12 15.56
C ASN A 42 -19.88 -2.61 16.01
N VAL A 43 -19.28 -1.90 16.96
CA VAL A 43 -17.97 -2.22 17.53
C VAL A 43 -17.88 -3.67 18.06
N SER A 44 -18.99 -4.23 18.55
CA SER A 44 -19.01 -5.63 19.03
C SER A 44 -18.77 -6.65 17.91
N ALA A 45 -19.10 -6.29 16.66
CA ALA A 45 -18.86 -7.12 15.49
C ALA A 45 -17.37 -7.20 15.10
N LEU A 46 -16.49 -6.36 15.67
CA LEU A 46 -15.03 -6.48 15.49
C LEU A 46 -14.46 -7.78 16.05
N SER A 47 -15.14 -8.39 17.03
CA SER A 47 -14.76 -9.69 17.58
C SER A 47 -15.24 -10.87 16.71
N HIS A 48 -16.02 -10.61 15.66
CA HIS A 48 -16.55 -11.65 14.79
C HIS A 48 -15.41 -12.33 14.02
N ALA A 49 -15.45 -13.66 13.91
CA ALA A 49 -14.38 -14.46 13.28
C ALA A 49 -14.09 -14.06 11.82
N ALA A 50 -15.09 -13.50 11.12
CA ALA A 50 -14.95 -12.99 9.75
C ALA A 50 -14.12 -11.69 9.66
N VAL A 51 -13.95 -10.95 10.77
CA VAL A 51 -13.17 -9.70 10.82
C VAL A 51 -11.67 -9.97 10.94
N LEU A 52 -11.28 -11.04 11.64
CA LEU A 52 -9.87 -11.43 11.80
C LEU A 52 -9.07 -11.52 10.48
N PRO A 53 -9.53 -12.22 9.42
CA PRO A 53 -8.80 -12.25 8.16
C PRO A 53 -8.73 -10.89 7.47
N ILE A 54 -9.72 -10.02 7.66
CA ILE A 54 -9.74 -8.65 7.15
C ILE A 54 -8.69 -7.81 7.85
N SER A 55 -8.63 -7.86 9.19
CA SER A 55 -7.62 -7.15 9.98
C SER A 55 -6.20 -7.55 9.62
N ARG A 56 -5.91 -8.86 9.52
CA ARG A 56 -4.58 -9.34 9.11
C ARG A 56 -4.16 -8.83 7.74
N ARG A 57 -5.10 -8.75 6.80
CA ARG A 57 -4.81 -8.23 5.46
C ARG A 57 -4.57 -6.72 5.48
N LEU A 58 -5.31 -5.96 6.28
CA LEU A 58 -5.06 -4.54 6.49
C LEU A 58 -3.68 -4.29 7.11
N ASP A 59 -3.29 -5.05 8.13
CA ASP A 59 -1.96 -4.94 8.75
C ASP A 59 -0.84 -5.19 7.74
N TYR A 60 -0.99 -6.23 6.90
CA TYR A 60 -0.04 -6.51 5.82
C TYR A 60 0.08 -5.36 4.83
N LEU A 61 -1.06 -4.83 4.35
CA LEU A 61 -1.08 -3.74 3.38
C LEU A 61 -0.50 -2.45 3.97
N LEU A 62 -0.79 -2.14 5.23
CA LEU A 62 -0.23 -0.99 5.92
C LEU A 62 1.30 -1.10 6.04
N ASN A 63 1.81 -2.25 6.46
CA ASN A 63 3.26 -2.46 6.56
C ASN A 63 3.94 -2.26 5.20
N ARG A 64 3.36 -2.84 4.13
CA ARG A 64 3.89 -2.69 2.78
C ARG A 64 3.80 -1.25 2.26
N TYR A 65 2.73 -0.52 2.58
CA TYR A 65 2.60 0.90 2.30
C TYR A 65 3.69 1.71 3.00
N TYR A 66 3.93 1.47 4.29
CA TYR A 66 4.97 2.17 5.05
C TYR A 66 6.38 1.87 4.52
N GLU A 67 6.67 0.63 4.14
CA GLU A 67 7.94 0.27 3.52
C GLU A 67 8.17 1.00 2.20
N LEU A 68 7.16 1.05 1.32
CA LEU A 68 7.28 1.77 0.04
C LEU A 68 7.38 3.28 0.25
N LYS A 69 6.63 3.85 1.19
CA LYS A 69 6.69 5.27 1.52
C LYS A 69 8.06 5.67 2.07
N GLN A 70 8.66 4.85 2.93
CA GLN A 70 10.02 5.08 3.43
C GLN A 70 11.05 5.01 2.30
N LYS A 71 10.90 4.08 1.36
CA LYS A 71 11.79 3.95 0.18
C LYS A 71 11.67 5.12 -0.81
N GLN A 72 10.54 5.84 -0.82
CA GLN A 72 10.36 7.05 -1.66
C GLN A 72 10.82 8.35 -0.99
N SER A 73 11.06 8.35 0.33
CA SER A 73 11.56 9.52 1.07
C SER A 73 13.10 9.64 1.11
N PHE A 74 13.82 8.71 0.47
CA PHE A 74 15.27 8.78 0.21
C PHE A 74 15.50 9.08 -1.28
#